data_AF-A0A1J3I7K6-F1
#
_entry.id   AF-A0A1J3I7K6-F1
#
_cell.length_a   1.000
_cell.length_b   1.000
_cell.length_c   1.000
_cell.angle_alpha   90.00
_cell.angle_beta   90.00
_cell.angle_gamma   90.00
#
_symmetry.space_group_name_H-M   'P 1'
#
loop_
_entity.id
_entity.type
_entity.pdbx_description
1 polymer ?
#
loop_
_entity_poly.entity_id
_entity_poly.type
_entity_poly.pdbx_seq_one_letter_code
_entity_poly.pdbx_strand_id
1 'polypeptide(L)'
;SVQEMVKEKMITTVPPRYVRSDLDKANMADDSSGLKTEIPVIDMNSLCSSTSMDAEIDKLDSACKEWGFFQLVNHGIDSGFLDKFKSEIQGLFNLPMEEKK
;
A
#
# COMPACT_ATOMS: atom_id res chain seq x y z
N SER A 1 22.83 -2.52 -3.08
CA SER A 1 21.35 -2.44 -2.96
C SER A 1 20.88 -3.11 -1.68
N VAL A 2 19.74 -2.73 -1.08
CA VAL A 2 19.17 -3.44 0.08
C VAL A 2 18.87 -4.90 -0.25
N GLN A 3 18.43 -5.17 -1.48
CA GLN A 3 18.14 -6.52 -1.96
C GLN A 3 19.38 -7.43 -1.96
N GLU A 4 20.55 -6.91 -2.39
CA GLU A 4 21.82 -7.68 -2.40
C GLU A 4 22.31 -7.98 -0.98
N MET A 5 22.21 -7.00 -0.07
CA MET A 5 22.63 -7.15 1.32
C MET A 5 21.95 -8.35 1.99
N VAL A 6 20.67 -8.58 1.67
CA VAL A 6 19.91 -9.74 2.16
C VAL A 6 20.24 -11.01 1.39
N LYS A 7 20.31 -10.96 0.05
CA LYS A 7 20.53 -12.13 -0.82
C LYS A 7 21.86 -12.83 -0.53
N GLU A 8 22.91 -12.07 -0.27
CA GLU A 8 24.26 -12.60 0.00
C GLU A 8 24.43 -13.08 1.45
N LYS A 9 23.38 -13.00 2.29
CA LYS A 9 23.43 -13.27 3.74
C LYS A 9 24.58 -12.53 4.44
N MET A 10 25.04 -11.41 3.88
CA MET A 10 26.16 -10.63 4.43
C MET A 10 25.82 -9.95 5.75
N ILE A 11 24.53 -9.83 6.08
CA ILE A 11 24.05 -9.22 7.31
C ILE A 11 23.19 -10.21 8.11
N THR A 12 23.46 -10.31 9.40
CA THR A 12 22.64 -11.03 10.38
C THR A 12 21.78 -10.08 11.22
N THR A 13 22.07 -8.78 11.17
CA THR A 13 21.39 -7.73 11.91
C THR A 13 21.15 -6.52 11.00
N VAL A 14 20.09 -5.75 11.26
CA VAL A 14 19.79 -4.52 10.53
C VAL A 14 20.94 -3.50 10.73
N PRO A 15 21.53 -2.95 9.66
CA PRO A 15 22.60 -1.97 9.78
C PRO A 15 22.14 -0.68 10.49
N PRO A 16 23.00 -0.04 11.32
CA PRO A 16 22.63 1.13 12.12
C PRO A 16 22.01 2.29 11.33
N ARG A 17 22.41 2.49 10.06
CA ARG A 17 21.86 3.55 9.18
C ARG A 17 20.37 3.39 8.85
N TYR A 18 19.80 2.19 9.00
CA TYR A 18 18.39 1.91 8.78
C TYR A 18 17.59 1.84 10.10
N VAL A 19 18.28 1.89 11.25
CA VAL A 19 17.62 1.89 12.56
C VAL A 19 17.02 3.26 12.81
N ARG A 20 15.72 3.30 13.09
CA ARG A 20 14.96 4.52 13.38
C ARG A 20 14.73 4.60 14.89
N SER A 21 15.39 5.54 15.56
CA SER A 21 15.23 5.78 17.02
C SER A 21 14.04 6.67 17.37
N ASP A 22 13.42 7.29 16.36
CA ASP A 22 12.31 8.21 16.48
C ASP A 22 10.93 7.52 16.44
N LEU A 23 10.88 6.28 15.94
CA LEU A 23 9.63 5.52 15.81
C LEU A 23 9.11 4.96 17.15
N ASP A 24 10.01 4.70 18.10
CA ASP A 24 9.67 4.16 19.43
C ASP A 24 8.82 5.13 20.27
N LYS A 25 8.80 6.43 19.93
CA LYS A 25 7.96 7.44 20.60
C LYS A 25 6.57 7.61 19.99
N ALA A 26 6.37 7.22 18.74
CA ALA A 26 5.12 7.50 18.01
C ALA A 26 4.12 6.32 18.01
N ASN A 27 4.58 5.10 18.30
CA ASN A 27 3.78 3.88 18.12
C ASN A 27 3.41 3.16 19.44
N MET A 28 3.20 3.92 20.52
CA MET A 28 2.32 3.48 21.61
C MET A 28 0.87 3.86 21.28
N ALA A 29 0.45 3.69 20.02
CA ALA A 29 -0.96 3.63 19.68
C ALA A 29 -1.43 2.23 20.07
N ASP A 30 -1.90 2.18 21.31
CA ASP A 30 -2.51 1.06 21.98
C ASP A 30 -3.57 0.37 21.08
N ASP A 31 -3.24 -0.83 20.60
CA ASP A 31 -4.19 -1.79 19.98
C ASP A 31 -5.23 -2.30 21.01
N SER A 32 -5.22 -1.77 22.25
CA SER A 32 -6.24 -2.02 23.27
C SER A 32 -7.41 -1.01 23.27
N SER A 33 -7.44 -0.01 22.39
CA SER A 33 -8.69 0.73 22.12
C SER A 33 -9.38 0.08 20.92
N GLY A 34 -10.45 -0.68 21.17
CA GLY A 34 -11.18 -1.52 20.21
C GLY A 34 -11.87 -0.79 19.04
N LEU A 35 -11.31 0.32 18.57
CA LEU A 35 -11.70 1.02 17.34
C LEU A 35 -10.67 0.67 16.27
N LYS A 36 -10.84 -0.50 15.65
CA LYS A 36 -10.21 -0.77 14.36
C LYS A 36 -10.88 0.14 13.34
N THR A 37 -10.39 1.36 13.18
CA THR A 37 -10.80 2.20 12.06
C THR A 37 -10.28 1.49 10.82
N GLU A 38 -11.17 0.87 10.05
CA GLU A 38 -10.81 0.20 8.80
C GLU A 38 -10.62 1.25 7.70
N ILE A 39 -9.58 1.09 6.89
CA ILE A 39 -9.31 1.99 5.75
C ILE A 39 -10.54 2.01 4.84
N PRO A 40 -11.09 3.18 4.49
CA PRO A 40 -12.28 3.26 3.64
C PRO A 40 -12.06 2.57 2.30
N VAL A 41 -13.07 1.82 1.84
CA VAL A 41 -13.08 1.18 0.52
C VAL A 41 -14.12 1.88 -0.34
N ILE A 42 -13.72 2.44 -1.47
CA ILE A 42 -14.60 3.12 -2.43
C ILE A 42 -14.86 2.21 -3.62
N ASP A 43 -16.11 2.07 -4.02
CA ASP A 43 -16.52 1.26 -5.17
C ASP A 43 -16.74 2.15 -6.41
N MET A 44 -15.90 1.98 -7.44
CA MET A 44 -15.99 2.77 -8.67
C MET A 44 -17.28 2.49 -9.46
N ASN A 45 -17.83 1.28 -9.41
CA ASN A 45 -19.10 0.99 -10.09
C ASN A 45 -20.24 1.74 -9.42
N SER A 46 -20.22 1.85 -8.09
CA SER A 46 -21.20 2.65 -7.34
C SER A 46 -21.08 4.13 -7.65
N LEU A 47 -19.86 4.67 -7.79
CA LEU A 47 -19.65 6.05 -8.23
C LEU A 47 -20.21 6.36 -9.63
N CYS A 48 -20.22 5.36 -10.51
CA CYS A 48 -20.78 5.49 -11.87
C CYS A 48 -22.25 5.07 -11.98
N SER A 49 -22.87 4.61 -10.89
CA SER A 49 -24.25 4.14 -10.87
C SER A 49 -25.22 5.27 -10.55
N SER A 50 -26.27 5.45 -11.35
CA SER A 50 -27.29 6.48 -11.11
C SER A 50 -28.08 6.30 -9.82
N THR A 51 -28.06 5.11 -9.20
CA THR A 51 -28.84 4.81 -7.98
C THR A 51 -28.03 4.88 -6.69
N SER A 52 -26.70 4.73 -6.76
CA SER A 52 -25.81 4.68 -5.58
C SER A 52 -24.72 5.74 -5.60
N MET A 53 -24.64 6.57 -6.65
CA MET A 53 -23.62 7.62 -6.80
C MET A 53 -23.57 8.59 -5.64
N ASP A 54 -24.71 9.11 -5.17
CA ASP A 54 -24.73 10.13 -4.09
C ASP A 54 -24.10 9.59 -2.80
N ALA A 55 -24.49 8.38 -2.38
CA ALA A 55 -23.96 7.75 -1.17
C ALA A 55 -22.46 7.41 -1.28
N GLU A 56 -22.01 6.96 -2.46
CA GLU A 56 -20.59 6.63 -2.65
C GLU A 56 -19.71 7.89 -2.79
N ILE A 57 -20.25 9.00 -3.32
CA ILE A 57 -19.59 10.31 -3.35
C ILE A 57 -19.42 10.86 -1.93
N ASP A 58 -20.45 10.80 -1.09
CA ASP A 58 -20.35 11.24 0.31
C ASP A 58 -19.30 10.44 1.09
N LYS A 59 -19.22 9.14 0.81
CA LYS A 59 -18.19 8.26 1.37
C LYS A 59 -16.79 8.64 0.89
N LEU A 60 -16.63 8.94 -0.40
CA LEU A 60 -15.36 9.39 -0.97
C LEU A 60 -14.93 10.73 -0.38
N ASP A 61 -15.84 11.69 -0.24
CA ASP A 61 -15.57 13.00 0.37
C ASP A 61 -15.13 12.85 1.84
N SER A 62 -15.84 12.02 2.60
CA SER A 62 -15.48 11.70 3.99
C SER A 62 -14.10 11.03 4.07
N ALA A 63 -13.82 10.05 3.21
CA ALA A 63 -12.50 9.40 3.16
C ALA A 63 -11.39 10.40 2.81
N CYS A 64 -11.62 11.34 1.89
CA CYS A 64 -10.64 12.38 1.56
C CYS A 64 -10.36 13.33 2.73
N LYS A 65 -11.39 13.73 3.49
CA LYS A 65 -11.28 14.70 4.58
C LYS A 65 -10.75 14.10 5.88
N GLU A 66 -11.26 12.93 6.26
CA GLU A 66 -10.98 12.32 7.56
C GLU A 66 -9.74 11.43 7.52
N TRP A 67 -9.53 10.73 6.40
CA TRP A 67 -8.42 9.79 6.25
C TRP A 67 -7.29 10.33 5.37
N GLY A 68 -7.62 11.03 4.29
CA GLY A 68 -6.66 11.36 3.23
C GLY A 68 -6.15 10.13 2.46
N PHE A 69 -6.75 8.95 2.69
CA PHE A 69 -6.38 7.68 2.08
C PHE A 69 -7.58 6.73 2.03
N PHE A 70 -7.67 5.93 0.96
CA PHE A 70 -8.72 4.92 0.76
C PHE A 70 -8.26 3.86 -0.24
N GLN A 71 -8.95 2.72 -0.26
CA GLN A 71 -8.81 1.68 -1.27
C GLN A 71 -9.89 1.86 -2.32
N LEU A 72 -9.57 1.72 -3.61
CA LEU A 72 -10.55 1.75 -4.69
C LEU A 72 -10.75 0.32 -5.23
N VAL A 73 -12.00 -0.12 -5.34
CA VAL A 73 -12.37 -1.42 -5.93
C VAL A 73 -13.27 -1.21 -7.15
N ASN A 74 -13.43 -2.26 -7.96
CA ASN A 74 -14.22 -2.24 -9.19
C ASN A 74 -13.81 -1.11 -10.16
N HIS A 75 -12.56 -0.66 -10.11
CA HIS A 75 -12.00 0.46 -10.88
C HIS A 75 -11.90 0.21 -12.39
N GLY A 76 -12.43 -0.91 -12.91
CA GLY A 76 -12.47 -1.23 -14.34
C GLY A 76 -11.14 -1.63 -14.97
N ILE A 77 -10.05 -1.74 -14.19
CA ILE A 77 -8.77 -2.25 -14.70
C ILE A 77 -8.82 -3.77 -14.63
N ASP A 78 -8.49 -4.41 -15.75
CA ASP A 78 -8.44 -5.86 -15.84
C ASP A 78 -7.47 -6.46 -14.80
N SER A 79 -7.93 -7.51 -14.13
CA SER A 79 -7.14 -8.22 -13.12
C SER A 79 -5.89 -8.86 -13.72
N GLY A 80 -5.99 -9.42 -14.94
CA GLY A 80 -4.86 -10.01 -15.66
C GLY A 80 -3.78 -8.99 -16.02
N PHE A 81 -4.18 -7.75 -16.34
CA PHE A 81 -3.26 -6.64 -16.52
C PHE A 81 -2.47 -6.34 -15.23
N LEU A 82 -3.14 -6.22 -14.08
CA LEU A 82 -2.47 -5.95 -12.80
C LEU A 82 -1.53 -7.08 -12.40
N ASP A 83 -1.92 -8.33 -12.63
CA ASP A 83 -1.07 -9.48 -12.32
C ASP A 83 0.15 -9.55 -13.24
N LYS A 84 -0.02 -9.26 -14.54
CA LYS A 84 1.11 -9.12 -15.46
C LYS A 84 2.02 -7.98 -15.00
N PHE A 85 1.47 -6.80 -14.69
CA PHE A 85 2.25 -5.65 -14.23
C PHE A 85 3.09 -5.98 -12.99
N LYS A 86 2.49 -6.66 -11.99
CA LYS A 86 3.22 -7.15 -10.80
C LYS A 86 4.34 -8.12 -11.18
N SER A 87 4.06 -9.06 -12.09
CA SER A 87 5.05 -10.02 -12.57
C SER A 87 6.21 -9.35 -13.30
N GLU A 88 5.95 -8.35 -14.14
CA GLU A 88 6.98 -7.60 -14.86
C GLU A 88 7.86 -6.79 -13.89
N ILE A 89 7.25 -6.13 -12.89
CA ILE A 89 8.00 -5.44 -11.83
C ILE A 89 8.87 -6.44 -11.05
N GLN A 90 8.32 -7.58 -10.67
CA GLN A 90 9.07 -8.62 -9.99
C GLN A 90 10.23 -9.13 -10.87
N GLY A 91 9.98 -9.31 -12.16
CA GLY A 91 11.00 -9.65 -13.16
C GLY A 91 12.13 -8.63 -13.19
N LEU A 92 11.79 -7.33 -13.26
CA LEU A 92 12.76 -6.24 -13.22
C LEU A 92 13.62 -6.32 -11.96
N PHE A 93 13.04 -6.47 -10.77
CA PHE A 93 13.82 -6.55 -9.53
C PHE A 93 14.64 -7.85 -9.40
N ASN A 94 14.29 -8.90 -10.13
CA ASN A 94 15.04 -10.16 -10.16
C ASN A 94 16.29 -10.11 -11.06
N LEU A 95 16.40 -9.13 -11.96
CA LEU A 95 17.59 -8.97 -12.80
C LEU A 95 18.86 -8.68 -11.96
N PRO A 96 20.06 -8.99 -12.51
CA PRO A 96 21.34 -8.56 -11.95
C PRO A 96 21.40 -7.04 -11.71
N MET A 97 22.17 -6.60 -10.73
CA MET A 97 22.27 -5.17 -10.43
C MET A 97 22.92 -4.37 -11.55
N GLU A 98 23.77 -5.00 -12.36
CA GLU A 98 24.42 -4.42 -13.53
C GLU A 98 23.39 -3.96 -14.57
N GLU A 99 22.29 -4.70 -14.70
CA GLU A 99 21.20 -4.40 -15.65
C GLU A 99 20.18 -3.40 -15.09
N LYS A 100 20.10 -3.27 -13.76
CA LYS A 100 19.17 -2.36 -13.07
C LYS A 100 19.76 -0.99 -12.75
N LYS A 101 21.04 -0.79 -13.04
CA LYS A 101 21.83 0.39 -12.64
C LYS A 101 21.56 1.61 -13.50
#